data_AF-A0A1G2SH28-F1
#
_entry.id   AF-A0A1G2SH28-F1
#
_cell.length_a   1.000
_cell.length_b   1.000
_cell.length_c   1.000
_cell.angle_alpha   90.00
_cell.angle_beta   90.00
_cell.angle_gamma   90.00
#
_symmetry.space_group_name_H-M   'P 1'
#
loop_
_entity.id
_entity.type
_entity.pdbx_description
1 polymer ?
#
loop_
_entity_poly.entity_id
_entity_poly.type
_entity_poly.pdbx_seq_one_letter_code
_entity_poly.pdbx_strand_id
1 'polypeptide(L)'
;MKHIPNFSEEDIKGISQAVKEMVEKATPLPGNKCHDCEGEVVKKAQSLLRGKFGYAVPECRNCGRTYLYAENVRSGGTEEFLDLLNKPYF
;
A
#
# COMPACT_ATOMS: atom_id res chain seq x y z
N MET A 1 -4.36 -35.11 -4.72
CA MET A 1 -4.27 -34.43 -3.41
C MET A 1 -3.06 -33.51 -3.44
N LYS A 2 -3.20 -32.22 -3.11
CA LYS A 2 -2.03 -31.34 -2.96
C LYS A 2 -1.27 -31.81 -1.71
N HIS A 3 -0.01 -32.23 -1.87
CA HIS A 3 0.87 -32.52 -0.74
C HIS A 3 1.10 -31.22 0.03
N ILE A 4 0.58 -31.14 1.25
CA ILE A 4 1.00 -30.11 2.20
C ILE A 4 2.34 -30.60 2.76
N PRO A 5 3.42 -29.81 2.63
CA PRO A 5 4.72 -30.20 3.20
C PRO A 5 4.59 -30.39 4.71
N ASN A 6 5.21 -31.44 5.25
CA ASN A 6 5.41 -31.55 6.70
C ASN A 6 6.54 -30.59 7.08
N PHE A 7 6.20 -29.50 7.75
CA PHE A 7 7.16 -28.52 8.27
C PHE A 7 7.60 -28.93 9.69
N SER A 8 8.89 -28.78 9.99
CA SER A 8 9.39 -28.87 11.36
C SER A 8 8.94 -27.66 12.19
N GLU A 9 9.05 -27.74 13.52
CA GLU A 9 8.78 -26.58 14.38
C GLU A 9 9.73 -25.40 14.09
N GLU A 10 10.97 -25.68 13.71
CA GLU A 10 11.94 -24.66 13.32
C GLU A 10 11.54 -23.97 12.01
N ASP A 11 11.06 -24.74 11.03
CA ASP A 11 10.55 -24.19 9.77
C ASP A 11 9.35 -23.27 10.01
N ILE A 12 8.41 -23.69 10.86
CA ILE A 12 7.22 -22.90 11.20
C ILE A 12 7.62 -21.57 11.87
N LYS A 13 8.58 -21.61 12.81
CA LYS A 13 9.11 -20.40 13.45
C LYS A 13 9.77 -19.46 12.44
N GLY A 14 10.58 -20.01 11.53
CA GLY A 14 11.23 -19.25 10.46
C GLY A 14 10.22 -18.56 9.53
N ILE A 15 9.20 -19.30 9.09
CA ILE A 15 8.10 -18.77 8.26
C ILE A 15 7.35 -17.67 9.01
N SER A 16 7.00 -17.91 10.29
CA SER A 16 6.28 -16.91 11.09
C SER A 16 7.06 -15.61 11.25
N GLN A 17 8.38 -15.69 11.46
CA GLN A 17 9.24 -14.52 11.57
C GLN A 17 9.33 -13.78 10.22
N ALA A 18 9.53 -14.51 9.12
CA ALA A 18 9.60 -13.91 7.78
C ALA A 18 8.29 -13.20 7.40
N VAL A 19 7.13 -13.79 7.73
CA VAL A 19 5.82 -13.17 7.49
C VAL A 19 5.68 -11.90 8.32
N LYS A 20 6.09 -11.92 9.60
CA LYS A 20 6.05 -10.74 10.46
C LYS A 20 6.88 -9.59 9.90
N GLU A 21 8.12 -9.85 9.52
CA GLU A 21 9.01 -8.85 8.91
C GLU A 21 8.46 -8.30 7.60
N MET A 22 7.84 -9.16 6.78
CA MET A 22 7.19 -8.74 5.54
C MET A 22 6.02 -7.78 5.83
N VAL A 23 5.16 -8.12 6.79
CA VAL A 23 4.03 -7.26 7.19
C VAL A 23 4.54 -5.93 7.73
N GLU A 24 5.55 -5.94 8.60
CA GLU A 24 6.16 -4.71 9.14
C GLU A 24 6.73 -3.81 8.05
N LYS A 25 7.47 -4.37 7.08
CA LYS A 25 8.03 -3.60 5.94
C LYS A 25 6.97 -3.07 4.98
N ALA A 26 5.83 -3.73 4.89
CA ALA A 26 4.71 -3.35 4.03
C ALA A 26 3.62 -2.56 4.78
N THR A 27 3.85 -2.24 6.06
CA THR A 27 3.07 -1.31 6.87
C THR A 27 3.88 -0.01 7.03
N PRO A 28 3.30 1.17 6.83
CA PRO A 28 4.03 2.42 6.99
C PRO A 28 4.39 2.68 8.46
N LEU A 29 5.37 3.55 8.68
CA LEU A 29 5.70 4.08 10.00
C LEU A 29 4.51 4.88 10.58
N PRO A 30 4.47 5.06 11.92
CA PRO A 30 3.45 5.87 12.58
C PRO A 30 3.28 7.24 11.93
N GLY A 31 2.02 7.69 11.83
CA GLY A 31 1.67 8.92 11.10
C GLY A 31 1.66 8.77 9.58
N ASN A 32 1.50 7.54 9.07
CA ASN A 32 1.48 7.21 7.64
C ASN A 32 2.77 7.66 6.93
N LYS A 33 3.93 7.29 7.50
CA LYS A 33 5.24 7.72 7.01
C LYS A 33 5.96 6.59 6.27
N CYS A 34 6.69 6.93 5.23
CA CYS A 34 7.45 5.97 4.44
C CYS A 34 8.72 5.53 5.18
N HIS A 35 9.05 4.23 5.14
CA HIS A 35 10.27 3.68 5.74
C HIS A 35 11.56 4.23 5.10
N ASP A 36 11.55 4.52 3.79
CA ASP A 36 12.79 4.85 3.08
C ASP A 36 13.11 6.35 3.07
N CYS A 37 12.08 7.21 3.10
CA CYS A 37 12.25 8.64 2.88
C CYS A 37 11.38 9.52 3.80
N GLU A 38 10.68 8.92 4.77
CA GLU A 38 9.76 9.60 5.69
C GLU A 38 8.65 10.44 5.01
N GLY A 39 8.45 10.22 3.71
CA GLY A 39 7.42 10.87 2.92
C GLY A 39 6.04 10.40 3.34
N GLU A 40 5.04 11.24 3.11
CA GLU A 40 3.65 10.90 3.42
C GLU A 40 3.15 9.74 2.55
N VAL A 41 2.51 8.76 3.17
CA VAL A 41 1.83 7.63 2.52
C VAL A 41 0.34 7.95 2.44
N VAL A 42 -0.24 7.87 1.25
CA VAL A 42 -1.65 8.19 0.98
C VAL A 42 -2.24 7.19 -0.02
N LYS A 43 -3.57 7.04 -0.03
CA LYS A 43 -4.28 6.37 -1.13
C LYS A 43 -4.65 7.43 -2.18
N LYS A 44 -3.96 7.45 -3.32
CA LYS A 44 -4.21 8.43 -4.38
C LYS A 44 -5.45 8.07 -5.19
N ALA A 45 -6.25 9.06 -5.58
CA ALA A 45 -7.36 8.86 -6.52
C ALA A 45 -6.80 8.38 -7.87
N GLN A 46 -7.40 7.33 -8.43
CA GLN A 46 -6.97 6.71 -9.69
C GLN A 46 -8.13 6.51 -10.69
N SER A 47 -9.38 6.60 -10.22
CA SER A 47 -10.55 6.46 -11.08
C SER A 47 -11.72 7.27 -10.54
N LEU A 48 -12.65 7.62 -11.42
CA LEU A 48 -13.93 8.22 -11.09
C LEU A 48 -15.03 7.46 -11.82
N LEU A 49 -15.94 6.82 -11.06
CA LEU A 49 -17.06 6.08 -11.62
C LEU A 49 -18.36 6.52 -10.95
N ARG A 50 -19.30 7.04 -11.75
CA ARG A 50 -20.61 7.52 -11.26
C ARG A 50 -20.49 8.50 -10.09
N GLY A 51 -19.55 9.44 -10.18
CA GLY A 51 -19.31 10.46 -9.14
C GLY A 51 -18.56 9.96 -7.91
N LYS A 52 -18.08 8.71 -7.88
CA LYS A 52 -17.29 8.16 -6.77
C LYS A 52 -15.85 7.92 -7.19
N PHE A 53 -14.91 8.39 -6.36
CA PHE A 53 -13.49 8.15 -6.57
C PHE A 53 -13.09 6.74 -6.14
N GLY A 54 -12.38 6.03 -7.02
CA GLY A 54 -11.60 4.85 -6.68
C GLY A 54 -10.19 5.29 -6.31
N TYR A 55 -9.65 4.71 -5.24
CA TYR A 55 -8.31 5.01 -4.76
C TYR A 55 -7.38 3.82 -4.97
N ALA A 56 -6.11 4.11 -5.26
CA ALA A 56 -5.04 3.14 -5.39
C ALA A 56 -4.67 2.50 -4.05
N VAL A 57 -3.80 1.51 -4.11
CA VAL A 57 -3.10 1.01 -2.92
C VAL A 57 -2.34 2.16 -2.24
N PRO A 58 -2.21 2.17 -0.92
CA PRO A 58 -1.41 3.17 -0.20
C PRO A 58 0.01 3.24 -0.75
N GLU A 59 0.47 4.45 -1.09
CA GLU A 59 1.82 4.67 -1.59
C GLU A 59 2.44 5.97 -1.06
N CYS A 60 3.77 5.98 -0.96
CA CYS A 60 4.51 7.18 -0.61
C CYS A 60 4.39 8.23 -1.73
N ARG A 61 4.00 9.46 -1.40
CA ARG A 61 3.92 10.58 -2.35
C ARG A 61 5.27 10.95 -2.95
N ASN A 62 6.36 10.70 -2.24
CA ASN A 62 7.70 11.11 -2.65
C ASN A 62 8.41 10.06 -3.51
N CYS A 63 8.49 8.80 -3.04
CA CYS A 63 9.24 7.74 -3.72
C CYS A 63 8.37 6.68 -4.41
N GLY A 64 7.04 6.73 -4.28
CA GLY A 64 6.13 5.77 -4.90
C GLY A 64 6.09 4.37 -4.27
N ARG A 65 6.84 4.13 -3.18
CA ARG A 65 6.79 2.84 -2.48
C ARG A 65 5.37 2.51 -2.01
N THR A 66 4.91 1.32 -2.33
CA THR A 66 3.57 0.82 -1.98
C THR A 66 3.55 0.10 -0.64
N TYR A 67 2.43 0.21 0.08
CA TYR A 67 2.20 -0.40 1.39
C TYR A 67 0.91 -1.20 1.40
N LEU A 68 1.01 -2.49 1.06
CA LEU A 68 -0.14 -3.38 0.85
C LEU A 68 -0.94 -3.68 2.12
N TYR A 69 -0.30 -3.59 3.29
CA TYR A 69 -0.93 -3.85 4.58
C TYR A 69 -1.17 -2.57 5.40
N ALA A 70 -1.10 -1.40 4.76
CA ALA A 70 -1.36 -0.15 5.46
C ALA A 70 -2.85 0.03 5.77
N GLU A 71 -3.18 -0.09 7.04
CA GLU A 71 -4.50 0.22 7.57
C GLU A 71 -4.61 1.71 7.91
N ASN A 72 -5.82 2.27 7.83
CA ASN A 72 -6.11 3.66 8.24
C ASN A 72 -5.31 4.77 7.51
N VAL A 73 -4.79 4.50 6.32
CA VAL A 73 -4.19 5.52 5.45
C VAL A 73 -5.28 6.38 4.82
N ARG A 74 -5.12 7.71 4.92
CA ARG A 74 -6.05 8.69 4.34
C ARG A 74 -6.07 8.61 2.82
N SER A 75 -7.25 8.79 2.25
CA SER A 75 -7.41 9.08 0.83
C SER A 75 -7.01 10.52 0.51
N GLY A 76 -6.47 10.75 -0.69
CA GLY A 76 -6.09 12.07 -1.18
C GLY A 76 -5.84 12.07 -2.68
N GLY A 77 -5.38 13.19 -3.23
CA GLY A 77 -5.08 13.29 -4.67
C GLY A 77 -6.30 13.54 -5.55
N THR A 78 -7.46 13.85 -4.96
CA THR A 78 -8.74 13.99 -5.69
C THR A 78 -8.73 15.19 -6.61
N GLU A 79 -8.24 16.34 -6.13
CA GLU A 79 -8.12 17.56 -6.93
C GLU A 79 -7.07 17.35 -8.03
N GLU A 80 -5.91 16.80 -7.70
CA GLU A 80 -4.87 16.50 -8.69
C GLU A 80 -5.37 15.51 -9.77
N PHE A 81 -6.21 14.54 -9.40
CA PHE A 81 -6.81 13.60 -10.35
C PHE A 81 -7.88 14.27 -11.24
N LEU A 82 -8.73 15.13 -10.67
CA LEU A 82 -9.69 15.91 -11.45
C LEU A 82 -8.97 16.85 -12.42
N ASP A 83 -7.90 17.51 -11.98
CA ASP A 83 -7.06 18.35 -12.82
C ASP A 83 -6.44 17.56 -13.98
N LEU A 84 -6.04 16.30 -13.75
CA LEU A 84 -5.54 15.42 -14.81
C LEU A 84 -6.61 15.07 -15.85
N LEU A 85 -7.83 14.74 -15.42
CA LEU A 85 -8.95 14.44 -16.33
C LEU A 85 -9.39 15.64 -17.17
N ASN A 86 -9.15 16.86 -16.68
CA ASN A 86 -9.47 18.08 -17.40
C ASN A 86 -8.36 18.54 -18.37
N LYS A 87 -7.26 17.79 -18.49
CA LYS A 87 -6.19 18.10 -19.45
C LYS A 87 -6.51 17.51 -20.83
N PRO A 88 -6.15 18.20 -21.93
CA PRO A 88 -6.53 17.84 -23.30
C PRO A 88 -5.94 16.52 -23.85
N TYR A 89 -5.15 15.79 -23.06
CA TYR A 89 -4.47 14.55 -23.46
C TYR A 89 -4.95 13.32 -22.65
N PHE A 90 -6.02 13.47 -21.87
CA PHE A 90 -6.76 12.41 -21.18
C PHE A 90 -8.24 12.44 -21.57
#